data_AF-A0A9W6Q2I1-F1
#
_entry.id   AF-A0A9W6Q2I1-F1
#
_cell.length_a   1.000
_cell.length_b   1.000
_cell.length_c   1.000
_cell.angle_alpha   90.00
_cell.angle_beta   90.00
_cell.angle_gamma   90.00
#
_symmetry.space_group_name_H-M   'P 1'
#
loop_
_entity.id
_entity.type
_entity.pdbx_description
1 polymer ?
#
loop_
_entity_poly.entity_id
_entity_poly.type
_entity_poly.pdbx_seq_one_letter_code
_entity_poly.pdbx_strand_id
1 'polypeptide(L)'
;MKLTVVAASGGIGRQVLDQALAGGHEVTAVVRNPDKLGESGARVVRADLASASPQELRAAVAGADAVLSGLGAVGKAGVGVAEAGTRAVVAAMRAEGVRRLLVVSAAPIGTVASPQRPHPPRHDPGEGPFMRYVLTPAVKRVLRAHYADLARMEDAVLACGLDWTVVRPPRLTDGPLTGDYRVAYGQNLRGGSRVSRADVAHCMLRAVGDPDTVGRILGVAH
;
A
#
# COMPACT_ATOMS: atom_id res chain seq x y z
N MET A 1 -11.86 6.95 14.61
CA MET A 1 -11.89 7.20 13.17
C MET A 1 -12.58 6.03 12.48
N LYS A 2 -13.22 6.31 11.35
CA LYS A 2 -13.80 5.33 10.43
C LYS A 2 -12.77 5.03 9.35
N LEU A 3 -12.25 3.81 9.32
CA LEU A 3 -11.18 3.41 8.41
C LEU A 3 -11.69 2.33 7.46
N THR A 4 -11.41 2.48 6.17
CA THR A 4 -11.62 1.39 5.19
C THR A 4 -10.28 0.73 4.88
N VAL A 5 -10.18 -0.57 5.13
CA VAL A 5 -8.98 -1.37 4.86
C VAL A 5 -9.21 -2.24 3.63
N VAL A 6 -8.53 -1.90 2.54
CA VAL A 6 -8.59 -2.61 1.27
C VAL A 6 -7.56 -3.73 1.24
N ALA A 7 -8.00 -4.89 0.74
CA ALA A 7 -7.25 -6.14 0.80
C ALA A 7 -6.92 -6.56 2.26
N ALA A 8 -7.91 -6.43 3.15
CA ALA A 8 -7.75 -6.67 4.59
C ALA A 8 -7.35 -8.12 4.96
N SER A 9 -7.53 -9.09 4.06
CA SER A 9 -7.06 -10.48 4.26
C SER A 9 -5.62 -10.71 3.79
N GLY A 10 -4.95 -9.69 3.23
CA GLY A 10 -3.55 -9.76 2.80
C GLY A 10 -2.59 -9.57 3.98
N GLY A 11 -1.29 -9.86 3.77
CA GLY A 11 -0.32 -9.83 4.88
C GLY A 11 -0.24 -8.50 5.63
N ILE A 12 -0.13 -7.37 4.92
CA ILE A 12 -0.15 -6.03 5.55
C ILE A 12 -1.58 -5.62 5.91
N GLY A 13 -2.56 -5.88 5.02
CA GLY A 13 -3.95 -5.53 5.26
C GLY A 13 -4.52 -6.13 6.56
N ARG A 14 -4.11 -7.36 6.89
CA ARG A 14 -4.51 -8.03 8.14
C ARG A 14 -3.91 -7.34 9.36
N GLN A 15 -2.64 -6.96 9.29
CA GLN A 15 -1.98 -6.20 10.35
C GLN A 15 -2.63 -4.82 10.53
N VAL A 16 -2.99 -4.13 9.44
CA VAL A 16 -3.72 -2.85 9.52
C VAL A 16 -5.09 -3.05 10.16
N LEU A 17 -5.84 -4.08 9.77
CA LEU A 17 -7.15 -4.41 10.34
C LEU A 17 -7.04 -4.66 11.85
N ASP A 18 -6.19 -5.58 12.25
CA ASP A 18 -6.06 -6.00 13.65
C ASP A 18 -5.60 -4.84 14.54
N GLN A 19 -4.61 -4.06 14.09
CA GLN A 19 -4.09 -2.90 14.83
C GLN A 19 -5.11 -1.74 14.88
N ALA A 20 -5.85 -1.49 13.80
CA ALA A 20 -6.86 -0.43 13.77
C ALA A 20 -8.01 -0.73 14.75
N LEU A 21 -8.48 -1.98 14.78
CA LEU A 21 -9.49 -2.42 15.73
C LEU A 21 -8.99 -2.33 17.17
N ALA A 22 -7.76 -2.77 17.44
CA ALA A 22 -7.14 -2.64 18.76
C ALA A 22 -6.98 -1.16 19.18
N GLY A 23 -6.78 -0.26 18.23
CA GLY A 23 -6.77 1.19 18.42
C GLY A 23 -8.15 1.84 18.60
N GLY A 24 -9.23 1.05 18.67
CA GLY A 24 -10.59 1.54 18.86
C GLY A 24 -11.18 2.23 17.62
N HIS A 25 -10.65 1.98 16.43
CA HIS A 25 -11.21 2.51 15.20
C HIS A 25 -12.41 1.68 14.72
N GLU A 26 -13.36 2.34 14.07
CA GLU A 26 -14.44 1.67 13.34
C GLU A 26 -13.87 1.25 11.99
N VAL A 27 -13.81 -0.05 11.71
CA VAL A 27 -13.16 -0.56 10.49
C VAL A 27 -14.17 -1.17 9.53
N THR A 28 -14.13 -0.74 8.26
CA THR A 28 -14.70 -1.47 7.13
C THR A 28 -13.60 -2.27 6.43
N ALA A 29 -13.68 -3.59 6.48
CA ALA A 29 -12.72 -4.50 5.84
C ALA A 29 -13.21 -4.93 4.45
N VAL A 30 -12.47 -4.54 3.40
CA VAL A 30 -12.77 -4.93 2.01
C VAL A 30 -11.95 -6.14 1.63
N VAL A 31 -12.64 -7.24 1.35
CA VAL A 31 -12.03 -8.54 1.03
C VAL A 31 -12.75 -9.25 -0.09
N ARG A 32 -12.03 -10.05 -0.86
CA ARG A 32 -12.63 -10.91 -1.88
C ARG A 32 -13.32 -12.14 -1.30
N ASN A 33 -12.72 -12.73 -0.26
CA ASN A 33 -13.26 -13.88 0.46
C ASN A 33 -13.40 -13.53 1.96
N PRO A 34 -14.63 -13.24 2.45
CA PRO A 34 -14.91 -12.94 3.85
C PRO A 34 -14.45 -14.00 4.85
N ASP A 35 -14.51 -15.28 4.49
CA ASP A 35 -14.19 -16.40 5.40
C ASP A 35 -12.75 -16.35 5.92
N LYS A 36 -11.86 -15.67 5.20
CA LYS A 36 -10.45 -15.49 5.61
C LYS A 36 -10.26 -14.54 6.79
N LEU A 37 -11.26 -13.70 7.10
CA LEU A 37 -11.19 -12.78 8.23
C LEU A 37 -11.72 -13.40 9.52
N GLY A 38 -12.69 -14.32 9.43
CA GLY A 38 -13.44 -14.79 10.59
C GLY A 38 -14.19 -13.65 11.27
N GLU A 39 -14.55 -13.85 12.54
CA GLU A 39 -15.13 -12.80 13.38
C GLU A 39 -14.05 -11.79 13.77
N SER A 40 -13.97 -10.71 13.00
CA SER A 40 -12.97 -9.66 13.20
C SER A 40 -13.48 -8.46 14.01
N GLY A 41 -14.79 -8.31 14.20
CA GLY A 41 -15.38 -7.08 14.77
C GLY A 41 -15.42 -5.89 13.80
N ALA A 42 -14.94 -6.05 12.56
CA ALA A 42 -15.07 -5.06 11.50
C ALA A 42 -16.36 -5.26 10.68
N ARG A 43 -16.85 -4.19 10.06
CA ARG A 43 -17.85 -4.28 8.99
C ARG A 43 -17.17 -4.90 7.76
N VAL A 44 -17.64 -6.06 7.31
CA VAL A 44 -17.04 -6.73 6.14
C VAL A 44 -17.79 -6.35 4.87
N VAL A 45 -17.06 -5.90 3.84
CA VAL A 45 -17.58 -5.69 2.49
C VAL A 45 -16.87 -6.65 1.53
N ARG A 46 -17.65 -7.48 0.86
CA ARG A 46 -17.13 -8.39 -0.17
C ARG A 46 -16.95 -7.64 -1.48
N ALA A 47 -15.73 -7.56 -1.98
CA ALA A 47 -15.43 -7.01 -3.30
C ALA A 47 -14.16 -7.66 -3.90
N ASP A 48 -14.23 -8.04 -5.17
CA ASP A 48 -13.04 -8.39 -5.95
C ASP A 48 -12.54 -7.16 -6.67
N LEU A 49 -11.41 -6.60 -6.27
CA LEU A 49 -10.90 -5.34 -6.82
C LEU A 49 -10.52 -5.44 -8.31
N ALA A 50 -10.44 -6.64 -8.88
CA ALA A 50 -10.28 -6.82 -10.32
C ALA A 50 -11.58 -6.60 -11.11
N SER A 51 -12.75 -6.70 -10.47
CA SER A 51 -14.06 -6.68 -11.15
C SER A 51 -15.20 -6.04 -10.35
N ALA A 52 -14.89 -5.39 -9.22
CA ALA A 52 -15.90 -4.83 -8.32
C ALA A 52 -16.68 -3.72 -9.01
N SER A 53 -17.99 -3.68 -8.74
CA SER A 53 -18.83 -2.60 -9.23
C SER A 53 -18.48 -1.28 -8.53
N PRO A 54 -18.68 -0.12 -9.20
CA PRO A 54 -18.52 1.18 -8.56
C PRO A 54 -19.35 1.33 -7.29
N GLN A 55 -20.56 0.76 -7.25
CA GLN A 55 -21.49 0.85 -6.13
C GLN A 55 -20.96 0.12 -4.89
N GLU A 56 -20.41 -1.09 -5.06
CA GLU A 56 -19.80 -1.85 -3.95
C GLU A 56 -18.64 -1.08 -3.32
N LEU A 57 -17.77 -0.49 -4.15
CA LEU A 57 -16.62 0.27 -3.66
C LEU A 57 -17.04 1.59 -3.00
N ARG A 58 -18.06 2.27 -3.54
CA ARG A 58 -18.64 3.46 -2.90
C ARG A 58 -19.21 3.13 -1.53
N ALA A 59 -19.99 2.07 -1.40
CA ALA A 59 -20.53 1.62 -0.12
C ALA A 59 -19.45 1.18 0.88
N ALA A 60 -18.27 0.77 0.40
CA ALA A 60 -17.13 0.41 1.22
C ALA A 60 -16.37 1.63 1.78
N VAL A 61 -16.34 2.75 1.05
CA VAL A 61 -15.61 3.96 1.46
C VAL A 61 -16.50 5.06 2.01
N ALA A 62 -17.82 4.99 1.80
CA ALA A 62 -18.77 6.01 2.26
C ALA A 62 -18.61 6.32 3.76
N GLY A 63 -18.37 7.61 4.05
CA GLY A 63 -18.20 8.12 5.42
C GLY A 63 -16.90 7.71 6.12
N ALA A 64 -15.93 7.13 5.40
CA ALA A 64 -14.61 6.85 5.95
C ALA A 64 -13.78 8.13 6.09
N ASP A 65 -13.01 8.23 7.17
CA ASP A 65 -12.00 9.27 7.37
C ASP A 65 -10.77 9.00 6.49
N ALA A 66 -10.41 7.73 6.31
CA ALA A 66 -9.27 7.32 5.48
C ALA A 66 -9.43 5.91 4.89
N VAL A 67 -8.77 5.70 3.75
CA VAL A 67 -8.66 4.39 3.09
C VAL A 67 -7.21 3.93 3.11
N LEU A 68 -6.96 2.73 3.64
CA LEU A 68 -5.65 2.09 3.69
C LEU A 68 -5.63 0.86 2.80
N SER A 69 -4.70 0.79 1.85
CA SER A 69 -4.63 -0.29 0.87
C SER A 69 -3.30 -1.02 0.95
N GLY A 70 -3.38 -2.30 1.32
CA GLY A 70 -2.28 -3.27 1.17
C GLY A 70 -2.35 -4.03 -0.14
N LEU A 71 -3.06 -3.52 -1.15
CA LEU A 71 -3.32 -4.22 -2.41
C LEU A 71 -2.02 -4.44 -3.20
N GLY A 72 -1.79 -5.69 -3.59
CA GLY A 72 -0.68 -6.05 -4.46
C GLY A 72 -0.95 -7.39 -5.15
N ALA A 73 -0.28 -7.59 -6.28
CA ALA A 73 -0.38 -8.82 -7.05
C ALA A 73 0.16 -10.03 -6.26
N VAL A 74 -0.69 -11.04 -6.06
CA VAL A 74 -0.27 -12.35 -5.52
C VAL A 74 -0.01 -13.30 -6.69
N GLY A 75 1.26 -13.65 -6.90
CA GLY A 75 1.68 -14.49 -8.04
C GLY A 75 1.38 -13.86 -9.41
N LYS A 76 1.71 -14.57 -10.48
CA LYS A 76 1.58 -14.04 -11.86
C LYS A 76 0.14 -13.67 -12.24
N ALA A 77 -0.85 -14.43 -11.76
CA ALA A 77 -2.25 -14.22 -12.06
C ALA A 77 -2.83 -12.92 -11.45
N GLY A 78 -2.18 -12.37 -10.43
CA GLY A 78 -2.61 -11.12 -9.79
C GLY A 78 -2.03 -9.85 -10.41
N VAL A 79 -1.14 -9.94 -11.41
CA VAL A 79 -0.53 -8.76 -12.04
C VAL A 79 -1.62 -7.91 -12.72
N GLY A 80 -1.62 -6.61 -12.44
CA GLY A 80 -2.61 -5.65 -12.94
C GLY A 80 -3.61 -5.22 -11.86
N VAL A 81 -3.75 -6.01 -10.79
CA VAL A 81 -4.73 -5.72 -9.74
C VAL A 81 -4.35 -4.48 -8.94
N ALA A 82 -3.04 -4.18 -8.79
CA ALA A 82 -2.62 -3.02 -8.00
C ALA A 82 -3.05 -1.73 -8.71
N GLU A 83 -2.76 -1.59 -10.00
CA GLU A 83 -3.22 -0.43 -10.76
C GLU A 83 -4.76 -0.37 -10.86
N ALA A 84 -5.39 -1.43 -11.36
CA ALA A 84 -6.82 -1.42 -11.65
C ALA A 84 -7.66 -1.22 -10.37
N GLY A 85 -7.35 -1.97 -9.31
CA GLY A 85 -8.05 -1.88 -8.04
C GLY A 85 -7.84 -0.53 -7.37
N THR A 86 -6.64 0.04 -7.42
CA THR A 86 -6.37 1.36 -6.85
C THR A 86 -7.12 2.46 -7.59
N ARG A 87 -7.19 2.41 -8.93
CA ARG A 87 -8.02 3.34 -9.72
C ARG A 87 -9.50 3.26 -9.35
N ALA A 88 -10.02 2.05 -9.16
CA ALA A 88 -11.41 1.84 -8.77
C ALA A 88 -11.70 2.40 -7.37
N VAL A 89 -10.81 2.17 -6.40
CA VAL A 89 -10.91 2.74 -5.05
C VAL A 89 -10.82 4.26 -5.08
N VAL A 90 -9.87 4.84 -5.82
CA VAL A 90 -9.74 6.30 -5.98
C VAL A 90 -11.02 6.91 -6.57
N ALA A 91 -11.63 6.27 -7.57
CA ALA A 91 -12.88 6.74 -8.16
C ALA A 91 -14.02 6.73 -7.14
N ALA A 92 -14.14 5.66 -6.34
CA ALA A 92 -15.13 5.58 -5.26
C ALA A 92 -14.89 6.65 -4.18
N MET A 93 -13.65 6.83 -3.74
CA MET A 93 -13.29 7.86 -2.76
C MET A 93 -13.67 9.27 -3.24
N ARG A 94 -13.36 9.60 -4.51
CA ARG A 94 -13.76 10.88 -5.11
C ARG A 94 -15.27 11.07 -5.14
N ALA A 95 -16.01 10.02 -5.50
CA ALA A 95 -17.48 10.07 -5.56
C ALA A 95 -18.12 10.25 -4.17
N GLU A 96 -17.48 9.74 -3.11
CA GLU A 96 -17.95 9.84 -1.73
C GLU A 96 -17.29 11.00 -0.94
N GLY A 97 -16.45 11.81 -1.58
CA GLY A 97 -15.76 12.92 -0.93
C GLY A 97 -14.69 12.53 0.08
N VAL A 98 -14.25 11.27 0.11
CA VAL A 98 -13.19 10.78 1.00
C VAL A 98 -11.81 11.17 0.46
N ARG A 99 -10.99 11.79 1.30
CA ARG A 99 -9.75 12.44 0.88
C ARG A 99 -8.48 11.67 1.22
N ARG A 100 -8.40 11.03 2.39
CA ARG A 100 -7.14 10.45 2.88
C ARG A 100 -6.91 9.04 2.33
N LEU A 101 -5.85 8.86 1.55
CA LEU A 101 -5.47 7.57 0.94
C LEU A 101 -4.06 7.15 1.37
N LEU A 102 -3.89 5.93 1.85
CA LEU A 102 -2.59 5.33 2.10
C LEU A 102 -2.45 4.03 1.31
N VAL A 103 -1.37 3.89 0.55
CA VAL A 103 -1.14 2.69 -0.29
C VAL A 103 0.23 2.10 -0.03
N VAL A 104 0.31 0.77 -0.03
CA VAL A 104 1.58 0.03 -0.03
C VAL A 104 2.08 -0.13 -1.46
N SER A 105 3.33 0.23 -1.68
CA SER A 105 4.10 -0.01 -2.90
C SER A 105 5.33 -0.87 -2.54
N ALA A 106 6.49 -0.64 -3.17
CA ALA A 106 7.73 -1.32 -2.83
C ALA A 106 8.95 -0.42 -3.00
N ALA A 107 9.99 -0.66 -2.20
CA ALA A 107 11.26 0.08 -2.24
C ALA A 107 11.88 0.20 -3.66
N PRO A 108 11.86 -0.84 -4.51
CA PRO A 108 12.48 -0.74 -5.84
C PRO A 108 11.75 0.19 -6.82
N ILE A 109 10.50 0.60 -6.54
CA ILE A 109 9.65 1.31 -7.51
C ILE A 109 10.21 2.70 -7.88
N GLY A 110 11.02 3.33 -7.02
CA GLY A 110 11.75 4.57 -7.32
C GLY A 110 12.54 4.53 -8.64
N THR A 111 13.05 3.34 -9.00
CA THR A 111 13.96 3.11 -10.13
C THR A 111 13.31 2.26 -11.25
N VAL A 112 11.98 2.17 -11.26
CA VAL A 112 11.19 1.45 -12.28
C VAL A 112 10.53 2.46 -13.20
N ALA A 113 10.60 2.22 -14.51
CA ALA A 113 10.00 3.10 -15.50
C ALA A 113 8.49 2.95 -15.51
N SER A 114 7.79 4.06 -15.67
CA SER A 114 6.33 4.15 -15.80
C SER A 114 5.96 5.21 -16.84
N PRO A 115 4.69 5.28 -17.30
CA PRO A 115 4.25 6.35 -18.20
C PRO A 115 4.57 7.77 -17.70
N GLN A 116 4.45 8.03 -16.39
CA GLN A 116 4.80 9.33 -15.80
C GLN A 116 6.29 9.45 -15.43
N ARG A 117 7.04 8.35 -15.49
CA ARG A 117 8.49 8.29 -15.19
C ARG A 117 9.23 7.48 -16.25
N PRO A 118 9.35 7.97 -17.49
CA PRO A 118 9.96 7.22 -18.59
C PRO A 118 11.47 7.02 -18.40
N HIS A 119 12.15 7.96 -17.71
CA HIS A 119 13.58 7.94 -17.46
C HIS A 119 13.86 7.96 -15.94
N PRO A 120 13.59 6.86 -15.22
CA PRO A 120 13.84 6.82 -13.77
C PRO A 120 15.35 6.88 -13.47
N PRO A 121 15.74 7.33 -12.28
CA PRO A 121 17.12 7.21 -11.83
C PRO A 121 17.53 5.73 -11.83
N ARG A 122 18.80 5.46 -12.15
CA ARG A 122 19.34 4.10 -12.18
C ARG A 122 19.35 3.46 -10.78
N HIS A 123 19.49 4.28 -9.75
CA HIS A 123 19.62 3.88 -8.34
C HIS A 123 18.85 4.82 -7.44
N ASP A 124 18.36 4.28 -6.33
CA ASP A 124 17.75 5.08 -5.27
C ASP A 124 18.86 5.59 -4.31
N PRO A 125 18.78 6.83 -3.78
CA PRO A 125 19.78 7.36 -2.85
C PRO A 125 20.03 6.47 -1.61
N GLY A 126 19.03 5.68 -1.20
CA GLY A 126 19.14 4.74 -0.08
C GLY A 126 19.75 3.37 -0.43
N GLU A 127 19.99 3.07 -1.71
CA GLU A 127 20.52 1.75 -2.12
C GLU A 127 22.01 1.60 -1.83
N GLY A 128 22.36 0.56 -1.05
CA GLY A 128 23.75 0.16 -0.83
C GLY A 128 24.39 -0.54 -2.05
N PRO A 129 25.73 -0.63 -2.12
CA PRO A 129 26.45 -1.17 -3.28
C PRO A 129 26.04 -2.61 -3.66
N PHE A 130 25.81 -3.48 -2.67
CA PHE A 130 25.39 -4.87 -2.92
C PHE A 130 24.01 -4.97 -3.58
N MET A 131 23.04 -4.20 -3.07
CA MET A 131 21.69 -4.11 -3.63
C MET A 131 21.74 -3.59 -5.07
N ARG A 132 22.55 -2.53 -5.27
CA ARG A 132 22.75 -1.80 -6.51
C ARG A 132 23.24 -2.67 -7.68
N TYR A 133 24.22 -3.55 -7.45
CA TYR A 133 24.90 -4.25 -8.54
C TYR A 133 24.43 -5.70 -8.75
N VAL A 134 23.87 -6.36 -7.73
CA VAL A 134 23.58 -7.81 -7.81
C VAL A 134 22.09 -8.12 -7.67
N LEU A 135 21.43 -7.62 -6.63
CA LEU A 135 20.07 -8.04 -6.31
C LEU A 135 19.01 -7.32 -7.16
N THR A 136 19.14 -6.01 -7.34
CA THR A 136 18.15 -5.21 -8.06
C THR A 136 17.95 -5.64 -9.53
N PRO A 137 18.99 -5.94 -10.33
CA PRO A 137 18.81 -6.38 -11.72
C PRO A 137 18.09 -7.74 -11.85
N ALA A 138 18.48 -8.72 -11.03
CA ALA A 138 17.90 -10.07 -11.07
C ALA A 138 16.44 -10.07 -10.61
N VAL A 139 16.15 -9.41 -9.48
CA VAL A 139 14.78 -9.30 -8.94
C VAL A 139 13.89 -8.52 -9.89
N LYS A 140 14.37 -7.42 -10.49
CA LYS A 140 13.60 -6.68 -11.51
C LYS A 140 13.29 -7.52 -12.74
N ARG A 141 14.16 -8.44 -13.15
CA ARG A 141 13.90 -9.31 -14.30
C ARG A 141 12.80 -10.34 -14.00
N VAL A 142 12.82 -10.93 -12.81
CA VAL A 142 11.83 -11.94 -12.38
C VAL A 142 10.48 -11.31 -12.06
N LEU A 143 10.47 -10.14 -11.41
CA LEU A 143 9.27 -9.44 -10.95
C LEU A 143 8.89 -8.25 -11.84
N ARG A 144 9.40 -8.18 -13.07
CA ARG A 144 9.22 -7.02 -13.97
C ARG A 144 7.76 -6.60 -14.08
N ALA A 145 6.88 -7.56 -14.30
CA ALA A 145 5.45 -7.31 -14.50
C ALA A 145 4.78 -6.79 -13.20
N HIS A 146 5.16 -7.34 -12.04
CA HIS A 146 4.67 -6.88 -10.73
C HIS A 146 5.13 -5.45 -10.43
N TYR A 147 6.39 -5.12 -10.70
CA TYR A 147 6.90 -3.77 -10.48
C TYR A 147 6.36 -2.76 -11.48
N ALA A 148 6.13 -3.16 -12.74
CA ALA A 148 5.45 -2.30 -13.69
C ALA A 148 4.01 -1.99 -13.27
N ASP A 149 3.30 -2.96 -12.69
CA ASP A 149 1.96 -2.77 -12.12
C ASP A 149 1.98 -1.78 -10.94
N LEU A 150 2.87 -1.98 -9.96
CA LEU A 150 3.04 -1.04 -8.84
C LEU A 150 3.48 0.36 -9.28
N ALA A 151 4.32 0.46 -10.32
CA ALA A 151 4.74 1.76 -10.84
C ALA A 151 3.56 2.50 -11.50
N ARG A 152 2.68 1.80 -12.23
CA ARG A 152 1.45 2.41 -12.77
C ARG A 152 0.41 2.72 -11.69
N MET A 153 0.35 1.90 -10.65
CA MET A 153 -0.45 2.22 -9.45
C MET A 153 0.03 3.52 -8.79
N GLU A 154 1.34 3.69 -8.58
CA GLU A 154 1.88 4.95 -8.05
C GLU A 154 1.56 6.13 -8.96
N ASP A 155 1.73 5.99 -10.28
CA ASP A 155 1.35 7.04 -11.25
C ASP A 155 -0.12 7.45 -11.09
N ALA A 156 -1.02 6.48 -10.90
CA ALA A 156 -2.43 6.73 -10.68
C ALA A 156 -2.69 7.46 -9.34
N VAL A 157 -1.98 7.10 -8.28
CA VAL A 157 -2.09 7.72 -6.95
C VAL A 157 -1.53 9.13 -6.95
N LEU A 158 -0.36 9.36 -7.54
CA LEU A 158 0.26 10.70 -7.59
C LEU A 158 -0.62 11.69 -8.35
N ALA A 159 -1.32 11.24 -9.40
CA ALA A 159 -2.25 12.04 -10.19
C ALA A 159 -3.70 12.06 -9.65
N CYS A 160 -3.99 11.41 -8.52
CA CYS A 160 -5.38 11.22 -8.08
C CYS A 160 -6.00 12.45 -7.39
N GLY A 161 -5.21 13.49 -7.05
CA GLY A 161 -5.73 14.70 -6.39
C GLY A 161 -6.38 14.47 -5.01
N LEU A 162 -6.17 13.29 -4.41
CA LEU A 162 -6.51 12.96 -3.03
C LEU A 162 -5.32 13.26 -2.11
N ASP A 163 -5.55 13.21 -0.80
CA ASP A 163 -4.52 13.43 0.23
C ASP A 163 -3.80 12.10 0.48
N TRP A 164 -2.90 11.76 -0.46
CA TRP A 164 -2.29 10.44 -0.53
C TRP A 164 -0.96 10.32 0.24
N THR A 165 -0.63 9.11 0.68
CA THR A 165 0.70 8.71 1.13
C THR A 165 1.04 7.33 0.55
N VAL A 166 2.22 7.20 -0.04
CA VAL A 166 2.70 5.91 -0.57
C VAL A 166 3.76 5.36 0.38
N VAL A 167 3.59 4.14 0.86
CA VAL A 167 4.58 3.46 1.73
C VAL A 167 5.35 2.43 0.90
N ARG A 168 6.67 2.56 0.83
CA ARG A 168 7.59 1.70 0.09
C ARG A 168 8.45 0.86 1.04
N PRO A 169 7.97 -0.31 1.49
CA PRO A 169 8.78 -1.25 2.26
C PRO A 169 9.80 -1.98 1.37
N PRO A 170 10.96 -2.39 1.93
CA PRO A 170 11.88 -3.34 1.30
C PRO A 170 11.35 -4.77 1.51
N ARG A 171 12.21 -5.74 1.84
CA ARG A 171 11.77 -7.12 2.08
C ARG A 171 10.85 -7.20 3.29
N LEU A 172 9.65 -7.73 3.10
CA LEU A 172 8.69 -7.94 4.18
C LEU A 172 9.02 -9.21 4.99
N THR A 173 8.86 -9.13 6.31
CA THR A 173 8.93 -10.26 7.25
C THR A 173 7.64 -10.36 8.07
N ASP A 174 7.46 -11.50 8.76
CA ASP A 174 6.32 -11.77 9.65
C ASP A 174 6.70 -11.61 11.13
N GLY A 175 7.62 -10.68 11.42
CA GLY A 175 7.98 -10.32 12.80
C GLY A 175 6.85 -9.57 13.53
N PRO A 176 6.92 -9.48 14.87
CA PRO A 176 5.95 -8.75 15.66
C PRO A 176 6.01 -7.24 15.39
N LEU A 177 4.98 -6.51 15.83
CA LEU A 177 5.01 -5.06 15.93
C LEU A 177 6.12 -4.66 16.92
N THR A 178 7.10 -3.88 16.47
CA THR A 178 8.19 -3.40 17.33
C THR A 178 8.09 -1.89 17.57
N GLY A 179 7.59 -1.14 16.59
CA GLY A 179 7.68 0.33 16.58
C GLY A 179 9.10 0.85 16.35
N ASP A 180 10.10 -0.03 16.24
CA ASP A 180 11.50 0.30 16.04
C ASP A 180 11.85 0.15 14.55
N TYR A 181 11.45 1.16 13.79
CA TYR A 181 11.75 1.29 12.37
C TYR A 181 12.03 2.75 12.04
N ARG A 182 12.76 2.96 10.94
CA ARG A 182 13.06 4.27 10.40
C ARG A 182 12.13 4.61 9.25
N VAL A 183 11.96 5.90 8.98
CA VAL A 183 11.21 6.43 7.84
C VAL A 183 12.08 7.42 7.07
N ALA A 184 12.06 7.34 5.74
CA ALA A 184 12.68 8.32 4.85
C ALA A 184 11.66 8.85 3.83
N TYR A 185 11.73 10.15 3.53
CA TYR A 185 10.81 10.80 2.60
C TYR A 185 11.39 10.79 1.19
N GLY A 186 10.62 10.28 0.23
CA GLY A 186 10.97 10.29 -1.20
C GLY A 186 12.07 9.32 -1.63
N GLN A 187 12.64 8.55 -0.71
CA GLN A 187 13.78 7.66 -0.94
C GLN A 187 13.74 6.43 -0.03
N ASN A 188 14.54 5.42 -0.37
CA ASN A 188 14.75 4.26 0.50
C ASN A 188 15.67 4.59 1.68
N LEU A 189 15.61 3.76 2.72
CA LEU A 189 16.49 3.88 3.87
C LEU A 189 17.82 3.20 3.63
N ARG A 190 18.92 3.92 3.85
CA ARG A 190 20.26 3.35 3.82
C ARG A 190 20.41 2.28 4.90
N GLY A 191 20.85 1.10 4.50
CA GLY A 191 20.95 -0.08 5.38
C GLY A 191 19.61 -0.76 5.69
N GLY A 192 18.48 -0.20 5.24
CA GLY A 192 17.14 -0.73 5.48
C GLY A 192 16.78 -1.84 4.48
N SER A 193 17.10 -3.09 4.82
CA SER A 193 16.88 -4.24 3.92
C SER A 193 15.57 -4.98 4.17
N ARG A 194 14.97 -4.81 5.35
CA ARG A 194 13.77 -5.54 5.77
C ARG A 194 12.87 -4.72 6.70
N VAL A 195 11.60 -5.10 6.75
CA VAL A 195 10.61 -4.55 7.69
C VAL A 195 9.52 -5.58 7.98
N SER A 196 9.01 -5.64 9.20
CA SER A 196 7.86 -6.49 9.52
C SER A 196 6.58 -5.92 8.90
N ARG A 197 5.64 -6.79 8.49
CA ARG A 197 4.32 -6.34 8.03
C ARG A 197 3.56 -5.59 9.12
N ALA A 198 3.79 -5.95 10.38
CA ALA A 198 3.21 -5.29 11.54
C ALA A 198 3.70 -3.84 11.68
N ASP A 199 5.00 -3.59 11.48
CA ASP A 199 5.57 -2.24 11.52
C ASP A 199 5.17 -1.39 10.31
N VAL A 200 4.99 -2.00 9.13
CA VAL A 200 4.41 -1.30 7.97
C VAL A 200 2.98 -0.85 8.28
N ALA A 201 2.15 -1.74 8.85
CA ALA A 201 0.80 -1.39 9.26
C ALA A 201 0.77 -0.27 10.31
N HIS A 202 1.65 -0.35 11.30
CA HIS A 202 1.80 0.68 12.32
C HIS A 202 2.21 2.03 11.71
N CYS A 203 3.18 2.02 10.78
CA CYS A 203 3.59 3.22 10.03
C CYS A 203 2.43 3.82 9.24
N MET A 204 1.64 2.99 8.56
CA MET A 204 0.45 3.45 7.83
C MET A 204 -0.58 4.07 8.78
N LEU A 205 -0.92 3.43 9.89
CA LEU A 205 -1.91 3.95 10.85
C LEU A 205 -1.45 5.27 11.48
N ARG A 206 -0.17 5.38 11.84
CA ARG A 206 0.46 6.63 12.29
C ARG A 206 0.32 7.75 11.27
N ALA A 207 0.51 7.44 9.98
CA ALA A 207 0.44 8.42 8.91
C ALA A 207 -1.00 8.91 8.64
N VAL A 208 -2.06 8.20 9.05
CA VAL A 208 -3.45 8.60 8.81
C VAL A 208 -3.71 10.03 9.30
N GLY A 209 -3.32 10.33 10.54
CA GLY A 209 -3.50 11.64 11.18
C GLY A 209 -2.31 12.60 11.05
N ASP A 210 -1.30 12.26 10.26
CA ASP A 210 -0.07 13.06 10.13
C ASP A 210 -0.09 13.89 8.84
N PRO A 211 -0.31 15.22 8.93
CA PRO A 211 -0.39 16.09 7.75
C PRO A 211 0.95 16.17 6.99
N ASP A 212 2.09 15.95 7.64
CA ASP A 212 3.40 16.03 6.99
C ASP A 212 3.64 14.88 6.01
N THR A 213 2.83 13.81 6.11
CA THR A 213 2.89 12.66 5.21
C THR A 213 2.01 12.82 3.96
N VAL A 214 1.18 13.86 3.88
CA VAL A 214 0.30 14.11 2.73
C VAL A 214 1.12 14.50 1.51
N GLY A 215 0.85 13.84 0.37
CA GLY A 215 1.60 14.01 -0.87
C GLY A 215 3.03 13.46 -0.80
N ARG A 216 3.32 12.56 0.16
CA ARG A 216 4.66 12.00 0.37
C ARG A 216 4.75 10.51 0.09
N ILE A 217 5.93 10.12 -0.37
CA ILE A 217 6.37 8.72 -0.43
C ILE A 217 7.24 8.47 0.80
N LEU A 218 6.96 7.39 1.53
CA LEU A 218 7.67 6.99 2.74
C LEU A 218 8.40 5.67 2.49
N GLY A 219 9.73 5.68 2.51
CA GLY A 219 10.52 4.46 2.66
C GLY A 219 10.51 4.03 4.13
N VAL A 220 10.17 2.77 4.42
CA VAL A 220 10.06 2.25 5.80
C VAL A 220 10.90 0.97 5.95
N ALA A 221 11.78 0.94 6.94
CA ALA A 221 12.67 -0.19 7.19
C ALA A 221 13.20 -0.18 8.62
N HIS A 222 13.58 -1.35 9.15
CA HIS A 222 14.44 -1.40 10.34
C HIS A 222 15.82 -0.81 10.03
#